data_AF-A0A8D1LLV4-F1
#
_entry.id   AF-A0A8D1LLV4-F1
#
_cell.length_a   1.000
_cell.length_b   1.000
_cell.length_c   1.000
_cell.angle_alpha   90.00
_cell.angle_beta   90.00
_cell.angle_gamma   90.00
#
_symmetry.space_group_name_H-M   'P 1'
#
loop_
_entity.id
_entity.type
_entity.pdbx_description
1 polymer ?
#
loop_
_entity_poly.entity_id
_entity_poly.type
_entity_poly.pdbx_seq_one_letter_code
_entity_poly.pdbx_strand_id
1 'polypeptide(L)'
;MFFQIFLHFVSNLSTIAVGFLSVIVYRIPVLKKYMENAHQKKVIFGKQKNLPCIAPLLTTVEETPKIISAQVRGHVPKWLNGYLLRIGPGKFEFGKDK
;
A
#
# COMPACT_ATOMS: atom_id res chain seq x y z
N MET A 1 -28.82 -36.59 31.04
CA MET A 1 -29.65 -36.08 29.92
C MET A 1 -29.94 -34.58 30.03
N PHE A 2 -30.48 -34.09 31.16
CA PHE A 2 -30.83 -32.67 31.36
C PHE A 2 -29.65 -31.67 31.27
N PHE A 3 -28.49 -32.01 31.85
CA PHE A 3 -27.32 -31.13 31.86
C PHE A 3 -26.74 -30.84 30.46
N GLN A 4 -26.78 -31.83 29.57
CA GLN A 4 -26.29 -31.70 28.20
C GLN A 4 -27.19 -30.81 27.35
N ILE A 5 -28.50 -30.89 27.56
CA ILE A 5 -29.50 -30.00 26.94
C ILE A 5 -29.33 -28.57 27.44
N PHE A 6 -29.11 -28.37 28.74
CA PHE A 6 -28.83 -27.07 29.33
C PHE A 6 -27.55 -26.43 28.78
N LEU A 7 -26.46 -27.20 28.68
CA LEU A 7 -25.20 -26.72 28.08
C LEU A 7 -25.35 -26.35 26.61
N HIS A 8 -26.09 -27.13 25.81
CA HIS A 8 -26.39 -26.78 24.42
C HIS A 8 -27.22 -25.50 24.30
N PHE A 9 -28.17 -25.30 25.20
CA PHE A 9 -28.98 -24.08 25.23
C PHE A 9 -28.14 -22.84 25.57
N VAL A 10 -27.28 -22.94 26.60
CA VAL A 10 -26.36 -21.85 26.99
C VAL A 10 -25.36 -21.56 25.87
N SER A 11 -24.81 -22.60 25.23
CA SER A 11 -23.89 -22.46 24.10
C SER A 11 -24.55 -21.77 22.91
N ASN A 12 -25.78 -22.16 22.55
CA ASN A 12 -26.51 -21.54 21.45
C ASN A 12 -26.85 -20.07 21.74
N LEU A 13 -27.28 -19.77 22.97
CA LEU A 13 -27.54 -18.39 23.40
C LEU A 13 -26.26 -17.53 23.35
N SER A 14 -25.13 -18.11 23.73
CA SER A 14 -23.82 -17.46 23.62
C SER A 14 -23.43 -17.18 22.17
N THR A 15 -23.61 -18.14 21.25
CA THR A 15 -23.35 -17.94 19.82
C THR A 15 -24.21 -16.84 19.23
N ILE A 16 -25.50 -16.82 19.57
CA ILE A 16 -26.43 -15.77 19.14
C ILE A 16 -25.99 -14.40 19.68
N ALA A 17 -25.67 -14.30 20.97
CA ALA A 17 -25.22 -13.06 21.59
C ALA A 17 -23.92 -12.51 20.95
N VAL A 18 -22.95 -13.39 20.65
CA VAL A 18 -21.71 -13.02 19.95
C VAL A 18 -21.99 -12.53 18.53
N GLY A 19 -22.92 -13.18 17.81
CA GLY A 19 -23.36 -12.76 16.48
C GLY A 19 -24.00 -11.37 16.49
N PHE A 20 -24.91 -11.11 17.44
CA PHE A 20 -25.53 -9.78 17.59
C PHE A 20 -24.51 -8.70 17.96
N LEU A 21 -23.58 -8.99 18.86
CA LEU A 21 -22.52 -8.05 19.23
C LEU A 21 -21.63 -7.70 18.03
N SER A 22 -21.29 -8.70 17.20
CA SER A 22 -20.51 -8.50 15.97
C SER A 22 -21.21 -7.56 14.99
N VAL A 23 -22.52 -7.71 14.80
CA VAL A 23 -23.32 -6.84 13.91
C VAL A 23 -23.37 -5.41 14.45
N ILE A 24 -23.53 -5.23 15.76
CA ILE A 24 -23.58 -3.89 16.39
C ILE A 24 -22.23 -3.18 16.25
N VAL A 25 -21.12 -3.89 16.49
CA VAL A 25 -19.76 -3.33 16.34
C VAL A 25 -19.49 -2.90 14.89
N TYR A 26 -19.96 -3.68 13.90
CA TYR A 26 -19.78 -3.34 12.49
C TYR A 26 -20.66 -2.16 12.02
N ARG A 27 -21.87 -2.03 12.58
CA ARG A 27 -22.86 -1.03 12.17
C ARG A 27 -22.65 0.35 12.80
N ILE A 28 -21.97 0.45 13.94
CA ILE A 28 -21.75 1.71 14.64
C ILE A 28 -20.41 2.33 14.17
N PRO A 29 -20.41 3.44 13.41
CA PRO A 29 -19.19 4.03 12.84
C PRO A 29 -18.15 4.45 13.89
N VAL A 30 -18.63 4.81 15.09
CA VAL A 30 -17.79 5.16 16.24
C VAL A 30 -16.96 3.96 16.70
N LEU A 31 -17.56 2.76 16.80
CA LEU A 31 -16.86 1.54 17.23
C LEU A 31 -15.85 1.05 16.19
N LYS A 32 -16.17 1.21 14.90
CA LYS A 32 -15.23 0.96 13.80
C LYS A 32 -13.94 1.78 13.96
N LYS A 33 -14.04 3.05 14.35
CA LYS A 33 -12.88 3.93 14.60
C LYS A 33 -11.99 3.40 15.75
N TYR A 34 -12.58 2.82 16.80
CA TYR A 34 -11.83 2.19 17.89
C TYR A 34 -11.16 0.87 17.48
N MET A 35 -11.79 0.10 16.57
CA MET A 35 -11.26 -1.18 16.10
C MET A 35 -10.18 -1.03 15.01
N GLU A 36 -10.29 -0.02 14.13
CA GLU A 36 -9.27 0.32 13.12
C GLU A 36 -7.95 0.75 13.78
N ASN A 37 -8.02 1.42 14.94
CA ASN A 37 -6.84 1.78 15.72
C ASN A 37 -6.09 0.56 16.31
N ALA A 38 -6.75 -0.59 16.46
CA ALA A 38 -6.12 -1.83 16.94
C ALA A 38 -5.31 -2.53 15.84
N HIS A 39 -5.61 -2.26 14.56
CA HIS A 39 -4.87 -2.74 13.39
C HIS A 39 -3.92 -1.67 12.85
N GLN A 40 -3.24 -0.92 13.72
CA GLN A 40 -2.00 -0.29 13.31
C GLN A 40 -0.99 -1.40 12.96
N LYS A 41 -0.99 -1.82 11.69
CA LYS A 41 0.04 -2.67 11.11
C LYS A 41 1.36 -1.98 11.41
N LYS A 42 2.07 -2.47 12.42
CA LYS A 42 3.39 -1.97 12.81
C LYS A 42 4.26 -2.12 11.57
N VAL A 43 4.46 -1.02 10.85
CA VAL A 43 5.33 -1.00 9.68
C VAL A 43 6.72 -1.28 10.23
N ILE A 44 7.19 -2.51 10.03
CA ILE A 44 8.55 -2.90 10.40
C ILE A 44 9.43 -2.25 9.35
N PHE A 45 9.90 -1.04 9.64
CA PHE A 45 10.96 -0.43 8.85
C PHE A 45 12.22 -1.25 9.07
N GLY A 46 12.66 -1.97 8.05
CA GLY A 46 13.98 -2.58 8.04
C GLY A 46 15.01 -1.48 8.30
N LYS A 47 15.84 -1.66 9.32
CA LYS A 47 16.91 -0.72 9.70
C LYS A 47 18.09 -0.80 8.72
N GLN A 48 17.83 -0.87 7.42
CA GLN A 48 18.84 -0.87 6.37
C GLN A 48 19.37 0.56 6.24
N LYS A 49 20.60 0.76 6.73
CA LYS A 49 21.35 2.01 6.54
C LYS A 49 22.07 1.93 5.19
N ASN A 50 22.28 3.08 4.54
CA ASN A 50 23.05 3.24 3.30
C ASN A 50 22.42 2.63 2.03
N LEU A 51 21.10 2.45 1.97
CA LEU A 51 20.45 2.14 0.70
C LEU A 51 20.48 3.36 -0.23
N PRO A 52 20.62 3.17 -1.55
CA PRO A 52 20.40 4.22 -2.51
C PRO A 52 19.01 4.85 -2.33
N CYS A 53 18.95 6.18 -2.35
CA CYS A 53 17.68 6.90 -2.31
C CYS A 53 16.93 6.67 -3.63
N ILE A 54 15.71 6.15 -3.55
CA ILE A 54 14.84 5.96 -4.73
C ILE A 54 13.98 7.18 -5.03
N ALA A 55 13.96 8.19 -4.15
CA ALA A 55 13.11 9.37 -4.34
C ALA A 55 13.30 10.04 -5.73
N PRO A 56 14.53 10.19 -6.27
CA PRO A 56 14.72 10.76 -7.62
C PRO A 56 14.10 9.94 -8.76
N LEU A 57 13.79 8.66 -8.55
CA LEU A 57 13.09 7.83 -9.54
C LEU A 57 11.56 8.01 -9.48
N LEU A 58 11.06 8.57 -8.38
CA LEU A 58 9.64 8.76 -8.09
C LEU A 58 9.26 10.25 -8.08
N THR A 59 10.06 11.08 -8.75
CA THR A 59 9.81 12.52 -8.89
C THR A 59 9.19 12.82 -10.24
N THR A 60 8.21 13.72 -10.25
CA THR A 60 7.69 14.29 -11.48
C THR A 60 8.77 15.07 -12.23
N VAL A 61 8.80 14.89 -13.55
CA VAL A 61 9.67 15.63 -14.47
C VAL A 61 8.85 16.23 -15.60
N GLU A 62 9.28 17.38 -16.09
CA GLU A 62 8.65 18.04 -17.24
C GLU A 62 9.15 17.44 -18.56
N GLU A 63 8.28 17.41 -19.56
CA GLU A 63 8.64 16.94 -20.89
C GLU A 63 9.69 17.85 -21.53
N THR A 64 10.67 17.25 -22.22
CA THR A 64 11.63 18.00 -23.03
C THR A 64 11.46 17.64 -24.51
N PRO A 65 10.81 18.49 -25.33
CA PRO A 65 10.59 18.20 -26.75
C PRO A 65 11.86 18.32 -27.60
N LYS A 66 12.92 18.94 -27.08
CA LYS A 66 14.21 19.11 -27.77
C LYS A 66 15.17 17.99 -27.39
N ILE A 67 15.94 17.50 -28.36
CA ILE A 67 16.98 16.51 -28.12
C ILE A 67 18.06 17.11 -27.22
N ILE A 68 18.40 16.41 -26.13
CA ILE A 68 19.50 16.75 -25.23
C ILE A 68 20.72 15.92 -25.63
N SER A 69 21.84 16.58 -25.90
CA SER A 69 23.11 15.88 -26.14
C SER A 69 23.71 15.39 -24.82
N ALA A 70 24.21 14.16 -24.79
CA ALA A 70 24.81 13.57 -23.60
C ALA A 70 26.35 13.65 -23.66
N GLN A 71 26.99 13.87 -22.51
CA GLN A 71 28.44 13.76 -22.41
C GLN A 71 28.86 12.28 -22.54
N VAL A 72 29.62 11.96 -23.57
CA VAL A 72 30.19 10.62 -23.76
C VAL A 72 31.47 10.48 -22.95
N ARG A 73 31.56 9.42 -22.14
CA ARG A 73 32.80 8.96 -21.50
C ARG A 73 33.21 7.63 -22.12
N GLY A 74 34.44 7.52 -22.61
CA GLY A 74 34.92 6.36 -23.37
C GLY A 74 34.55 6.44 -24.86
N HIS A 75 34.36 5.28 -25.51
CA HIS A 75 34.07 5.18 -26.94
C HIS A 75 32.76 4.46 -27.22
N VAL A 76 31.86 5.08 -28.00
CA VAL A 76 30.63 4.44 -28.49
C VAL A 76 30.98 3.56 -29.69
N PRO A 77 30.62 2.27 -29.71
CA PRO A 77 30.92 1.39 -30.84
C PRO A 77 30.29 1.90 -32.14
N LYS A 78 31.07 1.93 -33.23
CA LYS A 78 30.63 2.45 -34.53
C LYS A 78 29.42 1.70 -35.14
N TRP A 79 29.24 0.44 -34.78
CA TRP A 79 28.12 -0.38 -35.24
C TRP A 79 26.83 -0.12 -34.47
N LEU A 80 26.88 0.59 -33.33
CA LEU A 80 25.70 0.91 -32.53
C LEU A 80 25.04 2.18 -33.06
N ASN A 81 24.10 1.99 -33.98
CA ASN A 81 23.32 3.09 -34.57
C ASN A 81 21.83 2.74 -34.53
N GLY A 82 21.06 3.44 -33.68
CA GLY A 82 19.64 3.20 -33.50
C GLY A 82 19.04 3.98 -32.35
N TYR A 83 17.78 3.68 -32.01
CA TYR A 83 17.03 4.35 -30.94
C TYR A 83 16.75 3.38 -29.79
N LEU A 84 17.06 3.81 -28.55
CA LEU A 84 16.64 3.11 -27.34
C LEU A 84 15.37 3.80 -26.80
N LEU A 85 14.23 3.15 -26.98
CA LEU A 85 12.94 3.63 -26.48
C LEU A 85 12.61 2.95 -25.15
N ARG A 86 12.30 3.74 -24.12
CA ARG A 86 11.86 3.26 -22.81
C ARG A 86 10.60 3.99 -22.39
N ILE A 87 9.74 3.28 -21.65
CA ILE A 87 8.52 3.85 -21.07
C ILE A 87 8.58 3.78 -19.55
N GLY A 88 7.85 4.67 -18.90
CA GLY A 88 7.73 4.73 -17.45
C GLY A 88 6.87 5.91 -16.99
N PRO A 89 6.51 5.95 -15.70
CA PRO A 89 5.81 7.11 -15.13
C PRO A 89 6.75 8.34 -15.12
N GLY A 90 6.25 9.48 -15.56
CA GLY A 90 6.95 10.77 -15.49
C GLY A 90 6.21 11.84 -14.68
N LYS A 91 4.94 11.59 -14.34
CA LYS A 91 4.06 12.46 -13.56
C LYS A 91 3.41 11.64 -12.46
N PHE A 92 3.62 12.02 -11.21
CA PHE A 92 3.18 11.27 -10.03
C PHE A 92 2.00 11.95 -9.31
N GLU A 93 1.79 13.23 -9.54
CA GLU A 93 0.71 14.02 -8.96
C GLU A 93 -0.16 14.68 -10.02
N PHE A 94 -1.46 14.81 -9.74
CA PHE A 94 -2.42 15.53 -10.59
C PHE A 94 -3.25 16.46 -9.73
N GLY A 95 -3.10 17.78 -9.94
CA GLY A 95 -3.76 18.79 -9.12
C GLY A 95 -3.14 18.92 -7.72
N LYS A 96 -3.86 19.58 -6.81
CA LYS A 96 -3.52 19.56 -5.38
C LYS A 96 -4.24 18.36 -4.76
N ASP A 97 -3.54 17.58 -3.95
CA ASP A 97 -4.18 16.60 -3.08
C ASP A 97 -5.31 17.31 -2.29
N LYS A 98 -6.50 16.70 -2.27
CA LYS A 98 -7.63 17.19 -1.45
C LYS A 98 -7.44 16.86 0.00
#